data_AF-A0A6P0S489-F1
#
_entry.id   AF-A0A6P0S489-F1
#
_cell.length_a   1.000
_cell.length_b   1.000
_cell.length_c   1.000
_cell.angle_alpha   90.00
_cell.angle_beta   90.00
_cell.angle_gamma   90.00
#
_symmetry.space_group_name_H-M   'P 1'
#
loop_
_entity.id
_entity.type
_entity.pdbx_description
1 polymer ?
#
loop_
_entity_poly.entity_id
_entity_poly.type
_entity_poly.pdbx_seq_one_letter_code
_entity_poly.pdbx_strand_id
1 'polypeptide(L)'
;MVTRPNHSWHLSTFLDALIYELDRAQDTLSVKGANRKLTYMVRDMALDLQLFPEYQSGHIKFTTAKPGEAGASKMTLQLGSIRDHQIQEVTQPISRDDIAIEDTDLPEATRQALEKLGIRSAQDLLQVEEERGIDLDAHTEEQLDRQALDRVLNQAHRRQNSPLVSHAKFTTIYNESVLVLEGKNLMLSPSDGEFPVAVLDGKRVPVMAAGENKIELKINQEQLKNQPGKLEVALDHYAVISLTLKSHS
;
A
#
# COMPACT_ATOMS: atom_id res chain seq x y z
N MET A 1 -25.14 -0.55 42.95
CA MET A 1 -24.54 -1.52 42.02
C MET A 1 -25.21 -1.36 40.67
N VAL A 2 -24.48 -0.93 39.64
CA VAL A 2 -25.02 -0.77 38.29
C VAL A 2 -24.81 -2.09 37.56
N THR A 3 -25.86 -2.89 37.41
CA THR A 3 -25.84 -4.09 36.57
C THR A 3 -25.86 -3.65 35.11
N ARG A 4 -24.71 -3.71 34.44
CA ARG A 4 -24.65 -3.51 32.99
C ARG A 4 -25.50 -4.58 32.30
N PRO A 5 -26.36 -4.23 31.33
CA PRO A 5 -27.11 -5.21 30.56
C PRO A 5 -26.13 -6.13 29.82
N ASN A 6 -26.40 -7.44 29.90
CA ASN A 6 -25.64 -8.46 29.20
C ASN A 6 -26.08 -8.46 27.74
N HIS A 7 -25.19 -8.08 26.84
CA HIS A 7 -25.49 -7.96 25.41
C HIS A 7 -25.01 -9.20 24.66
N SER A 8 -25.77 -9.60 23.65
CA SER A 8 -25.34 -10.64 22.72
C SER A 8 -24.26 -10.10 21.79
N TRP A 9 -23.27 -10.93 21.48
CA TRP A 9 -22.09 -10.55 20.71
C TRP A 9 -21.74 -11.61 19.65
N HIS A 10 -21.02 -11.19 18.61
CA HIS A 10 -20.52 -12.09 17.58
C HIS A 10 -19.13 -12.60 17.95
N LEU A 11 -18.88 -13.89 17.70
CA LEU A 11 -17.57 -14.49 17.97
C LEU A 11 -16.45 -13.79 17.19
N SER A 12 -16.71 -13.37 15.95
CA SER A 12 -15.74 -12.60 15.14
C SER A 12 -15.30 -11.35 15.88
N THR A 13 -16.24 -10.52 16.34
CA THR A 13 -15.94 -9.28 17.08
C THR A 13 -15.09 -9.53 18.33
N PHE A 14 -15.33 -10.63 19.04
CA PHE A 14 -14.51 -10.99 20.20
C PHE A 14 -13.09 -11.38 19.80
N LEU A 15 -12.95 -12.19 18.75
CA LEU A 15 -11.65 -12.61 18.24
C LEU A 15 -10.85 -11.44 17.68
N ASP A 16 -11.49 -10.55 16.91
CA ASP A 16 -10.86 -9.35 16.33
C ASP A 16 -10.32 -8.44 17.44
N ALA A 17 -11.11 -8.20 18.49
CA ALA A 17 -10.68 -7.42 19.65
C ALA A 17 -9.55 -8.11 20.43
N LEU A 18 -9.60 -9.44 20.57
CA LEU A 18 -8.55 -10.21 21.24
C LEU A 18 -7.22 -10.13 20.45
N ILE A 19 -7.27 -10.27 19.13
CA ILE A 19 -6.11 -10.15 18.24
C ILE A 19 -5.52 -8.75 18.35
N TYR A 20 -6.36 -7.71 18.25
CA TYR A 20 -5.93 -6.32 18.38
C TYR A 20 -5.21 -6.04 19.71
N GLU A 21 -5.74 -6.52 20.84
CA GLU A 21 -5.10 -6.33 22.14
C GLU A 21 -3.80 -7.14 22.29
N LEU A 22 -3.72 -8.32 21.68
CA LEU A 22 -2.48 -9.09 21.62
C LEU A 22 -1.40 -8.36 20.81
N ASP A 23 -1.75 -7.83 19.63
CA ASP A 23 -0.84 -7.06 18.78
C ASP A 23 -0.38 -5.79 19.48
N ARG A 24 -1.29 -5.05 20.11
CA ARG A 24 -0.95 -3.84 20.89
C ARG A 24 -0.04 -4.16 22.07
N ALA A 25 -0.27 -5.28 22.76
CA ALA A 25 0.60 -5.74 23.82
C ALA A 25 2.01 -6.05 23.28
N GLN A 26 2.12 -6.64 22.08
CA GLN A 26 3.39 -6.86 21.41
C GLN A 26 4.09 -5.55 21.04
N ASP A 27 3.41 -4.60 20.39
CA ASP A 27 4.00 -3.31 20.01
C ASP A 27 4.57 -2.55 21.22
N THR A 28 3.83 -2.55 22.32
CA THR A 28 4.27 -1.95 23.59
C THR A 28 5.52 -2.63 24.13
N LEU A 29 5.66 -3.95 23.95
CA LEU A 29 6.81 -4.72 24.37
C LEU A 29 8.01 -4.53 23.43
N SER A 30 7.81 -4.42 22.12
CA SER A 30 8.86 -4.13 21.14
C SER A 30 9.58 -2.82 21.45
N VAL A 31 8.83 -1.79 21.82
CA VAL A 31 9.38 -0.50 22.29
C VAL A 31 10.21 -0.66 23.57
N LYS A 32 9.82 -1.57 24.48
CA LYS A 32 10.59 -1.86 25.72
C LYS A 32 11.78 -2.79 25.47
N GLY A 33 11.69 -3.66 24.47
CA GLY A 33 12.72 -4.62 24.05
C GLY A 33 13.95 -3.96 23.43
N ALA A 34 13.80 -2.75 22.89
CA ALA A 34 14.92 -1.93 22.42
C ALA A 34 15.99 -1.65 23.50
N ASN A 35 15.62 -1.72 24.79
CA ASN A 35 16.53 -1.50 25.92
C ASN A 35 16.95 -2.79 26.67
N ARG A 36 16.30 -3.94 26.45
CA ARG A 36 16.69 -5.26 27.01
C ARG A 36 16.12 -6.40 26.16
N LYS A 37 16.94 -7.42 25.85
CA LYS A 37 16.47 -8.67 25.21
C LYS A 37 15.44 -9.37 26.10
N LEU A 38 14.16 -9.23 25.78
CA LEU A 38 13.06 -9.98 26.39
C LEU A 38 12.62 -11.03 25.36
N THR A 39 12.86 -12.31 25.67
CA THR A 39 12.32 -13.44 24.90
C THR A 39 11.03 -13.85 25.57
N TYR A 40 9.89 -13.66 24.91
CA TYR A 40 8.60 -14.13 25.43
C TYR A 40 7.92 -15.01 24.39
N MET A 41 7.39 -16.14 24.87
CA MET A 41 6.63 -17.10 24.09
C MET A 41 5.22 -17.12 24.69
N VAL A 42 4.18 -16.81 23.91
CA VAL A 42 2.80 -17.13 24.31
C VAL A 42 2.67 -18.65 24.21
N ARG A 43 2.98 -19.32 25.32
CA ARG A 43 3.12 -20.78 25.38
C ARG A 43 1.79 -21.43 25.75
N ASP A 44 0.76 -21.14 24.95
CA ASP A 44 -0.59 -21.70 25.06
C ASP A 44 -1.52 -20.90 26.00
N MET A 45 -2.48 -20.17 25.39
CA MET A 45 -3.58 -19.54 26.11
C MET A 45 -4.85 -20.39 25.90
N ALA A 46 -5.43 -20.86 27.00
CA ALA A 46 -6.74 -21.51 26.99
C ALA A 46 -7.77 -20.61 27.67
N LEU A 47 -8.83 -20.27 26.94
CA LEU A 47 -9.96 -19.50 27.46
C LEU A 47 -11.21 -20.37 27.48
N ASP A 48 -11.77 -20.56 28.67
CA ASP A 48 -13.03 -21.25 28.87
C ASP A 48 -14.15 -20.24 29.11
N LEU A 49 -15.16 -20.25 28.25
CA LEU A 49 -16.33 -19.40 28.33
C LEU A 49 -17.59 -20.24 28.53
N GLN A 50 -18.52 -19.74 29.35
CA GLN A 50 -19.88 -20.30 29.49
C GLN A 50 -20.86 -19.38 28.79
N LEU A 51 -21.48 -19.88 27.71
CA LEU A 51 -22.21 -19.06 26.74
C LEU A 51 -23.53 -19.71 26.34
N PHE A 52 -24.50 -18.89 25.96
CA PHE A 52 -25.72 -19.31 25.28
C PHE A 52 -25.62 -18.94 23.80
N PRO A 53 -25.50 -19.91 22.88
CA PRO A 53 -25.54 -19.64 21.45
C PRO A 53 -26.99 -19.38 21.01
N GLU A 54 -27.20 -18.28 20.31
CA GLU A 54 -28.48 -17.89 19.71
C GLU A 54 -28.28 -17.76 18.19
N TYR A 55 -29.06 -18.51 17.41
CA TYR A 55 -29.06 -18.36 15.96
C TYR A 55 -30.11 -17.33 15.55
N GLN A 56 -29.67 -16.23 14.95
CA GLN A 56 -30.54 -15.16 14.50
C GLN A 56 -30.13 -14.67 13.12
N SER A 57 -31.07 -14.68 12.18
CA SER A 57 -30.92 -14.10 10.83
C SER A 57 -29.69 -14.60 10.06
N GLY A 58 -29.38 -15.89 10.13
CA GLY A 58 -28.22 -16.45 9.42
C GLY A 58 -26.92 -16.49 10.23
N HIS A 59 -26.86 -15.81 11.38
CA HIS A 59 -25.65 -15.64 12.17
C HIS A 59 -25.82 -16.20 13.60
N ILE A 60 -24.74 -16.75 14.16
CA ILE A 60 -24.69 -17.18 15.55
C ILE A 60 -24.21 -16.01 16.41
N LYS A 61 -24.96 -15.69 17.45
CA LYS A 61 -24.58 -14.76 18.52
C LYS A 61 -24.42 -15.51 19.82
N PHE A 62 -23.63 -14.96 20.72
CA PHE A 62 -23.37 -15.53 22.03
C PHE A 62 -23.77 -14.54 23.12
N THR A 63 -24.41 -15.06 24.16
CA THR A 63 -24.69 -14.33 25.39
C THR A 63 -23.92 -14.99 26.53
N THR A 64 -23.14 -14.22 27.30
CA THR A 64 -22.35 -14.78 28.40
C THR A 64 -23.26 -15.24 29.54
N ALA A 65 -23.05 -16.43 30.09
CA ALA A 65 -23.87 -16.92 31.19
C ALA A 65 -23.67 -16.09 32.46
N LYS A 66 -24.76 -15.80 33.19
CA LYS A 66 -24.68 -15.17 34.51
C LYS A 66 -24.31 -16.20 35.57
N PRO A 67 -23.73 -15.77 36.71
CA PRO A 67 -23.43 -16.69 37.82
C PRO A 67 -24.69 -17.46 38.26
N GLY A 68 -24.62 -18.79 38.25
CA GLY A 68 -25.72 -19.68 38.64
C GLY A 68 -26.76 -19.98 37.55
N GLU A 69 -26.56 -19.49 36.33
CA GLU A 69 -27.45 -19.76 35.20
C GLU A 69 -27.19 -21.17 34.62
N ALA A 70 -28.22 -22.01 34.57
CA ALA A 70 -28.12 -23.39 34.11
C ALA A 70 -28.35 -23.50 32.59
N GLY A 71 -27.71 -24.49 31.94
CA GLY A 71 -27.89 -24.77 30.51
C GLY A 71 -26.93 -24.04 29.57
N ALA A 72 -25.96 -23.30 30.11
CA ALA A 72 -24.92 -22.66 29.30
C ALA A 72 -24.00 -23.71 28.66
N SER A 73 -23.63 -23.48 27.40
CA SER A 73 -22.61 -24.26 26.71
C SER A 73 -21.22 -23.82 27.12
N LYS A 74 -20.32 -24.79 27.37
CA LYS A 74 -18.90 -24.50 27.58
C LYS A 74 -18.20 -24.42 26.22
N MET A 75 -17.55 -23.30 25.95
CA MET A 75 -16.68 -23.10 24.79
C MET A 75 -15.24 -22.94 25.27
N THR A 76 -14.34 -23.77 24.76
CA THR A 76 -12.90 -23.71 25.06
C THR A 76 -12.17 -23.24 23.81
N LEU A 77 -11.48 -22.11 23.91
CA LEU A 77 -10.61 -21.56 22.86
C LEU A 77 -9.16 -21.84 23.26
N GLN A 78 -8.39 -22.47 22.38
CA GLN A 78 -6.96 -22.71 22.57
C GLN A 78 -6.18 -21.97 21.47
N LEU A 79 -5.36 -21.00 21.86
CA LEU A 79 -4.41 -20.36 20.95
C LEU A 79 -3.10 -21.16 21.00
N GLY A 80 -2.71 -21.73 19.86
CA GLY A 80 -1.41 -22.41 19.72
C GLY A 80 -0.23 -21.43 19.75
N SER A 81 0.96 -21.93 20.09
CA SER A 81 2.15 -21.09 20.25
C SER A 81 2.52 -20.33 18.96
N ILE A 82 2.54 -19.00 19.02
CA ILE A 82 3.19 -18.15 18.01
C ILE A 82 4.64 -17.94 18.48
N ARG A 83 5.62 -18.40 17.71
CA ARG A 83 7.05 -18.25 18.04
C ARG A 83 7.62 -16.98 17.42
N ASP A 84 8.49 -16.26 18.14
CA ASP A 84 9.15 -15.00 17.71
C ASP A 84 9.74 -15.03 16.29
N HIS A 85 10.28 -16.17 15.83
CA HIS A 85 10.86 -16.28 14.49
C HIS A 85 9.82 -16.30 13.36
N GLN A 86 8.56 -16.65 13.65
CA GLN A 86 7.46 -16.58 12.68
C GLN A 86 6.85 -15.16 12.63
N ILE A 87 7.19 -14.28 13.58
CA ILE A 87 6.68 -12.90 13.67
C ILE A 87 7.60 -11.93 12.91
N GLN A 88 8.93 -12.11 12.98
CA GLN A 88 9.86 -11.30 12.20
C GLN A 88 9.69 -11.45 10.68
N GLU A 89 9.12 -12.55 10.20
CA GLU A 89 8.80 -12.72 8.77
C GLU A 89 7.56 -11.94 8.34
N VAL A 90 6.65 -11.57 9.26
CA VAL A 90 5.36 -10.93 8.94
C VAL A 90 5.41 -9.41 9.15
N THR A 91 6.24 -8.91 10.06
CA THR A 91 6.42 -7.47 10.29
C THR A 91 7.68 -6.97 9.59
N GLN A 92 7.67 -6.95 8.25
CA GLN A 92 8.69 -6.20 7.54
C GLN A 92 8.47 -4.71 7.84
N PRO A 93 9.47 -3.99 8.39
CA PRO A 93 9.36 -2.55 8.52
C PRO A 93 9.12 -1.99 7.12
N ILE A 94 8.12 -1.09 6.99
CA ILE A 94 7.81 -0.39 5.75
C ILE A 94 9.14 0.14 5.19
N SER A 95 9.53 -0.37 4.03
CA SER A 95 10.78 0.04 3.39
C SER A 95 10.73 1.54 3.14
N ARG A 96 11.88 2.21 3.11
CA ARG A 96 11.95 3.66 2.81
C ARG A 96 11.27 4.04 1.49
N ASP A 97 11.14 3.08 0.58
CA ASP A 97 10.59 3.26 -0.75
C ASP A 97 9.11 2.84 -0.86
N ASP A 98 8.50 2.38 0.24
CA ASP A 98 7.11 1.96 0.33
C ASP A 98 6.21 3.10 0.83
N ILE A 99 4.91 3.03 0.53
CA ILE A 99 3.91 4.06 0.86
C ILE A 99 3.05 3.54 2.00
N ALA A 100 3.10 4.20 3.16
CA ALA A 100 2.21 3.89 4.26
C ALA A 100 0.77 4.30 3.91
N ILE A 101 -0.21 3.45 4.24
CA ILE A 101 -1.63 3.72 3.94
C ILE A 101 -2.11 5.01 4.62
N GLU A 102 -1.57 5.35 5.78
CA GLU A 102 -1.83 6.60 6.50
C GLU A 102 -1.44 7.87 5.72
N ASP A 103 -0.41 7.79 4.87
CA ASP A 103 0.10 8.91 4.05
C ASP A 103 -0.65 9.06 2.71
N THR A 104 -1.65 8.22 2.45
CA THR A 104 -2.44 8.25 1.21
C THR A 104 -3.70 9.10 1.33
N ASP A 105 -4.18 9.62 0.19
CA ASP A 105 -5.43 10.38 0.08
C ASP A 105 -6.69 9.50 0.14
N LEU A 106 -6.59 8.28 0.69
CA LEU A 106 -7.72 7.39 0.86
C LEU A 106 -8.71 7.95 1.90
N PRO A 107 -10.03 7.70 1.73
CA PRO A 107 -11.01 8.02 2.76
C PRO A 107 -10.66 7.33 4.09
N GLU A 108 -10.91 8.01 5.20
CA GLU A 108 -10.60 7.51 6.54
C GLU A 108 -11.22 6.13 6.82
N ALA A 109 -12.46 5.93 6.35
CA ALA A 109 -13.19 4.68 6.47
C ALA A 109 -12.45 3.52 5.76
N THR A 110 -11.99 3.77 4.53
CA THR A 110 -11.16 2.84 3.75
C THR A 110 -9.83 2.53 4.45
N ARG A 111 -9.15 3.53 5.01
CA ARG A 111 -7.90 3.31 5.76
C ARG A 111 -8.12 2.39 6.96
N GLN A 112 -9.18 2.64 7.74
CA GLN A 112 -9.53 1.80 8.88
C GLN A 112 -9.92 0.38 8.48
N ALA A 113 -10.58 0.21 7.32
CA ALA A 113 -10.89 -1.10 6.79
C ALA A 113 -9.62 -1.89 6.40
N LEU A 114 -8.67 -1.23 5.71
CA LEU A 114 -7.38 -1.83 5.36
C LEU A 114 -6.55 -2.17 6.60
N GLU A 115 -6.51 -1.30 7.61
CA GLU A 115 -5.80 -1.55 8.86
C GLU A 115 -6.34 -2.77 9.62
N LYS A 116 -7.67 -2.95 9.65
CA LYS A 116 -8.32 -4.16 10.22
C LYS A 116 -7.94 -5.44 9.49
N LEU A 117 -7.62 -5.35 8.19
CA LEU A 117 -7.12 -6.47 7.39
C LEU A 117 -5.60 -6.69 7.55
N GLY A 118 -4.93 -5.87 8.36
CA GLY A 118 -3.48 -5.92 8.53
C GLY A 118 -2.68 -5.27 7.40
N ILE A 119 -3.35 -4.54 6.50
CA ILE A 119 -2.72 -3.84 5.36
C ILE A 119 -2.30 -2.46 5.83
N ARG A 120 -0.99 -2.24 5.98
CA ARG A 120 -0.42 -0.99 6.50
C ARG A 120 0.37 -0.22 5.44
N SER A 121 0.75 -0.87 4.34
CA SER A 121 1.41 -0.23 3.21
C SER A 121 0.86 -0.62 1.84
N ALA A 122 1.32 0.07 0.80
CA ALA A 122 1.03 -0.27 -0.58
C ALA A 122 1.62 -1.63 -0.99
N GLN A 123 2.76 -2.03 -0.42
CA GLN A 123 3.32 -3.36 -0.64
C GLN A 123 2.47 -4.46 0.00
N ASP A 124 1.93 -4.25 1.21
CA ASP A 124 0.98 -5.19 1.82
C ASP A 124 -0.27 -5.35 0.95
N LEU A 125 -0.77 -4.22 0.41
CA LEU A 125 -1.93 -4.21 -0.49
C LEU A 125 -1.65 -5.01 -1.76
N LEU A 126 -0.49 -4.80 -2.40
CA LEU A 126 -0.06 -5.54 -3.58
C LEU A 126 0.06 -7.04 -3.28
N GLN A 127 0.64 -7.41 -2.14
CA GLN A 127 0.81 -8.80 -1.74
C GLN A 127 -0.55 -9.49 -1.55
N VAL A 128 -1.52 -8.82 -0.93
CA VAL A 128 -2.87 -9.38 -0.75
C VAL A 128 -3.59 -9.56 -2.09
N GLU A 129 -3.40 -8.64 -3.04
CA GLU A 129 -3.97 -8.74 -4.39
C GLU A 129 -3.32 -9.87 -5.21
N GLU A 130 -1.98 -9.96 -5.20
CA GLU A 130 -1.21 -10.94 -5.97
C GLU A 130 -1.28 -12.37 -5.39
N GLU A 131 -1.14 -12.54 -4.07
CA GLU A 131 -1.01 -13.86 -3.47
C GLU A 131 -2.34 -14.56 -3.24
N ARG A 132 -3.44 -13.81 -3.12
CA ARG A 132 -4.67 -14.40 -2.61
C ARG A 132 -5.91 -14.21 -3.45
N GLY A 133 -5.90 -13.34 -4.48
CA GLY A 133 -7.12 -13.04 -5.24
C GLY A 133 -8.31 -12.75 -4.32
N ILE A 134 -8.02 -12.24 -3.10
CA ILE A 134 -9.01 -12.00 -2.07
C ILE A 134 -9.81 -10.81 -2.55
N ASP A 135 -11.10 -11.03 -2.71
CA ASP A 135 -12.03 -9.94 -2.90
C ASP A 135 -12.09 -9.17 -1.58
N LEU A 136 -11.32 -8.08 -1.50
CA LEU A 136 -11.23 -7.24 -0.30
C LEU A 136 -12.64 -6.77 0.10
N ASP A 137 -13.51 -6.54 -0.89
CA ASP A 137 -14.91 -6.19 -0.73
C ASP A 137 -15.75 -7.28 -0.03
N ALA A 138 -15.32 -8.56 -0.07
CA ALA A 138 -16.01 -9.66 0.62
C ALA A 138 -15.68 -9.74 2.12
N HIS A 139 -14.61 -9.07 2.55
CA HIS A 139 -14.09 -9.11 3.92
C HIS A 139 -14.22 -7.78 4.66
N THR A 140 -14.78 -6.76 4.01
CA THR A 140 -15.10 -5.46 4.60
C THR A 140 -16.59 -5.17 4.45
N GLU A 141 -17.21 -4.59 5.48
CA GLU A 141 -18.60 -4.10 5.37
C GLU A 141 -18.72 -2.88 4.45
N GLU A 142 -17.59 -2.26 4.11
CA GLU A 142 -17.49 -1.11 3.21
C GLU A 142 -17.05 -1.54 1.82
N GLN A 143 -17.67 -0.97 0.78
CA GLN A 143 -17.17 -1.07 -0.59
C GLN A 143 -15.88 -0.26 -0.70
N LEU A 144 -14.79 -0.92 -1.04
CA LEU A 144 -13.51 -0.25 -1.22
C LEU A 144 -13.50 0.40 -2.61
N ASP A 145 -13.08 1.66 -2.68
CA ASP A 145 -12.90 2.33 -3.96
C ASP A 145 -11.68 1.75 -4.68
N ARG A 146 -11.92 0.77 -5.57
CA ARG A 146 -10.86 0.14 -6.37
C ARG A 146 -10.02 1.15 -7.15
N GLN A 147 -10.63 2.22 -7.66
CA GLN A 147 -9.85 3.23 -8.39
C GLN A 147 -8.88 3.95 -7.47
N ALA A 148 -9.25 4.15 -6.20
CA ALA A 148 -8.36 4.75 -5.22
C ALA A 148 -7.23 3.81 -4.82
N LEU A 149 -7.51 2.52 -4.65
CA LEU A 149 -6.49 1.50 -4.40
C LEU A 149 -5.50 1.39 -5.57
N ASP A 150 -6.02 1.35 -6.80
CA ASP A 150 -5.20 1.33 -8.02
C ASP A 150 -4.28 2.56 -8.09
N ARG A 151 -4.73 3.74 -7.65
CA ARG A 151 -3.88 4.93 -7.59
C ARG A 151 -2.72 4.76 -6.61
N VAL A 152 -2.99 4.23 -5.41
CA VAL A 152 -1.97 3.96 -4.39
C VAL A 152 -0.95 2.94 -4.91
N LEU A 153 -1.41 1.85 -5.51
CA LEU A 153 -0.53 0.83 -6.11
C LEU A 153 0.31 1.41 -7.24
N ASN A 154 -0.28 2.12 -8.19
CA ASN A 154 0.46 2.74 -9.29
C ASN A 154 1.50 3.75 -8.79
N GLN A 155 1.18 4.53 -7.75
CA GLN A 155 2.13 5.44 -7.13
C GLN A 155 3.29 4.70 -6.45
N ALA A 156 3.01 3.61 -5.73
CA ALA A 156 4.02 2.79 -5.07
C ALA A 156 4.94 2.10 -6.09
N HIS A 157 4.36 1.47 -7.11
CA HIS A 157 5.11 0.92 -8.25
C HIS A 157 6.01 1.98 -8.88
N ARG A 158 5.55 3.23 -8.99
CA ARG A 158 6.35 4.31 -9.55
C ARG A 158 7.51 4.74 -8.66
N ARG A 159 7.32 4.79 -7.33
CA ARG A 159 8.41 5.10 -6.39
C ARG A 159 9.52 4.04 -6.45
N GLN A 160 9.13 2.77 -6.40
CA GLN A 160 10.07 1.65 -6.54
C GLN A 160 10.80 1.67 -7.89
N ASN A 161 10.08 2.03 -8.96
CA ASN A 161 10.61 2.14 -10.31
C ASN A 161 10.79 3.62 -10.73
N SER A 162 11.56 4.35 -9.92
CA SER A 162 11.84 5.76 -10.19
C SER A 162 12.53 5.94 -11.56
N PRO A 163 12.12 6.94 -12.37
CA PRO A 163 12.72 7.18 -13.68
C PRO A 163 14.15 7.69 -13.54
N LEU A 164 15.05 7.15 -14.35
CA LEU A 164 16.44 7.59 -14.41
C LEU A 164 16.81 7.91 -15.84
N VAL A 165 17.22 9.14 -16.11
CA VAL A 165 17.83 9.53 -17.38
C VAL A 165 19.34 9.47 -17.22
N SER A 166 19.98 8.59 -17.99
CA SER A 166 21.44 8.41 -17.96
C SER A 166 22.13 9.25 -19.02
N HIS A 167 21.51 9.41 -20.19
CA HIS A 167 22.08 10.15 -21.31
C HIS A 167 21.01 10.96 -22.03
N ALA A 168 21.39 12.15 -22.49
CA ALA A 168 20.60 12.98 -23.38
C ALA A 168 21.49 13.40 -24.56
N LYS A 169 21.05 13.12 -25.78
CA LYS A 169 21.83 13.42 -26.99
C LYS A 169 20.96 13.99 -28.10
N PHE A 170 21.46 15.00 -28.79
CA PHE A 170 20.85 15.46 -30.04
C PHE A 170 21.30 14.56 -31.18
N THR A 171 20.35 14.18 -32.04
CA THR A 171 20.57 13.46 -33.28
C THR A 171 19.65 14.01 -34.36
N THR A 172 19.88 13.62 -35.60
CA THR A 172 18.98 13.92 -36.72
C THR A 172 18.29 12.64 -37.16
N ILE A 173 16.96 12.62 -37.10
CA ILE A 173 16.13 11.50 -37.56
C ILE A 173 15.17 12.04 -38.61
N TYR A 174 15.14 11.46 -39.80
CA TYR A 174 14.31 11.93 -40.93
C TYR A 174 14.47 13.44 -41.23
N ASN A 175 15.70 13.97 -41.15
CA ASN A 175 16.03 15.38 -41.36
C ASN A 175 15.43 16.34 -40.31
N GLU A 176 14.98 15.82 -39.18
CA GLU A 176 14.49 16.57 -38.02
C GLU A 176 15.49 16.49 -36.88
N SER A 177 15.69 17.59 -36.17
CA SER A 177 16.49 17.62 -34.93
C SER A 177 15.70 16.96 -33.80
N VAL A 178 16.25 15.88 -33.25
CA VAL A 178 15.60 15.05 -32.23
C VAL A 178 16.51 14.97 -31.01
N LEU A 179 15.96 15.26 -29.83
CA LEU A 179 16.58 14.94 -28.56
C LEU A 179 16.18 13.52 -28.16
N VAL A 180 17.18 12.67 -27.99
CA VAL A 180 17.01 11.30 -27.50
C VAL A 180 17.41 11.25 -26.03
N LEU A 181 16.47 10.90 -25.17
CA LEU A 181 16.68 10.60 -23.76
C LEU A 181 16.81 9.09 -23.60
N GLU A 182 17.90 8.62 -23.00
CA GLU A 182 18.16 7.20 -22.72
C GLU A 182 18.29 7.00 -21.21
N GLY A 183 17.68 5.93 -20.70
CA GLY A 183 17.48 5.76 -19.27
C GLY A 183 16.87 4.43 -18.88
N LYS A 184 16.29 4.40 -17.68
CA LYS A 184 15.50 3.29 -17.13
C LYS A 184 14.18 3.81 -16.59
N ASN A 185 13.15 2.98 -16.62
CA ASN A 185 11.82 3.29 -16.09
C ASN A 185 11.25 4.61 -16.67
N LEU A 186 11.56 4.92 -17.92
CA LEU A 186 11.03 6.12 -18.58
C LEU A 186 9.56 5.94 -18.96
N MET A 187 9.09 4.70 -19.07
CA MET A 187 7.69 4.34 -19.29
C MET A 187 7.45 2.97 -18.64
N LEU A 188 6.48 2.85 -17.73
CA LEU A 188 6.15 1.59 -17.05
C LEU A 188 4.97 0.86 -17.71
N SER A 189 3.96 1.63 -18.13
CA SER A 189 2.81 1.12 -18.87
C SER A 189 2.59 1.99 -20.11
N PRO A 190 2.42 1.41 -21.30
CA PRO A 190 2.00 2.16 -22.47
C PRO A 190 0.59 2.69 -22.23
N SER A 191 0.45 3.98 -21.91
CA SER A 191 -0.87 4.64 -21.94
C SER A 191 -1.25 4.93 -23.38
N ASP A 192 -2.53 4.78 -23.74
CA ASP A 192 -3.08 5.17 -25.04
C ASP A 192 -3.02 6.71 -25.21
N GLY A 193 -1.84 7.22 -25.56
CA GLY A 193 -1.63 8.59 -26.06
C GLY A 193 -1.65 9.73 -25.03
N GLU A 194 -1.88 9.47 -23.74
CA GLU A 194 -1.89 10.54 -22.72
C GLU A 194 -0.48 10.94 -22.26
N PHE A 195 0.40 9.96 -22.04
CA PHE A 195 1.79 10.17 -21.64
C PHE A 195 2.77 9.44 -22.57
N PRO A 196 4.04 9.89 -22.65
CA PRO A 196 4.62 11.05 -21.97
C PRO A 196 4.26 12.39 -22.65
N VAL A 197 4.34 13.48 -21.87
CA VAL A 197 4.16 14.86 -22.36
C VAL A 197 5.42 15.67 -22.07
N ALA A 198 6.02 16.27 -23.10
CA ALA A 198 7.22 17.09 -22.98
C ALA A 198 6.91 18.58 -23.19
N VAL A 199 7.57 19.42 -22.38
CA VAL A 199 7.47 20.87 -22.41
C VAL A 199 8.87 21.46 -22.33
N LEU A 200 9.24 22.31 -23.30
CA LEU A 200 10.49 23.07 -23.31
C LEU A 200 10.16 24.55 -23.12
N ASP A 201 10.66 25.15 -22.04
CA ASP A 201 10.45 26.57 -21.71
C ASP A 201 8.96 26.97 -21.76
N GLY A 202 8.09 26.11 -21.22
CA GLY A 202 6.63 26.30 -21.20
C GLY A 202 5.90 25.98 -22.50
N LYS A 203 6.60 25.56 -23.57
CA LYS A 203 6.00 25.17 -24.86
C LYS A 203 6.02 23.67 -25.06
N ARG A 204 4.87 23.10 -25.46
CA ARG A 204 4.76 21.67 -25.74
C ARG A 204 5.70 21.26 -26.87
N VAL A 205 6.41 20.16 -26.65
CA VAL A 205 7.31 19.53 -27.61
C VAL A 205 6.69 18.21 -28.07
N PRO A 206 6.68 17.92 -29.39
CA PRO A 206 6.19 16.64 -29.89
C PRO A 206 7.08 15.48 -29.41
N VAL A 207 6.44 14.46 -28.82
CA VAL A 207 7.05 13.16 -28.56
C VAL A 207 6.90 12.31 -29.82
N MET A 208 8.02 11.87 -30.38
CA MET A 208 8.03 11.05 -31.59
C MET A 208 7.93 9.56 -31.27
N ALA A 209 8.62 9.14 -30.21
CA ALA A 209 8.59 7.77 -29.71
C ALA A 209 8.84 7.77 -28.19
N ALA A 210 8.22 6.83 -27.49
CA ALA A 210 8.41 6.61 -26.07
C ALA A 210 8.43 5.12 -25.77
N GLY A 211 9.30 4.72 -24.86
CA GLY A 211 9.40 3.37 -24.35
C GLY A 211 10.15 3.34 -23.02
N GLU A 212 10.27 2.16 -22.44
CA GLU A 212 10.81 1.96 -21.08
C GLU A 212 12.20 2.57 -20.88
N ASN A 213 13.07 2.50 -21.89
CA ASN A 213 14.47 2.93 -21.79
C ASN A 213 14.82 4.12 -22.67
N LYS A 214 13.87 4.63 -23.46
CA LYS A 214 14.16 5.65 -24.48
C LYS A 214 12.94 6.53 -24.77
N ILE A 215 13.17 7.85 -24.86
CA ILE A 215 12.18 8.83 -25.33
C ILE A 215 12.82 9.70 -26.42
N GLU A 216 12.09 9.93 -27.51
CA GLU A 216 12.50 10.76 -28.64
C GLU A 216 11.61 12.00 -28.73
N LEU A 217 12.22 13.18 -28.66
CA LEU A 217 11.54 14.47 -28.64
C LEU A 217 11.98 15.33 -29.82
N LYS A 218 11.03 15.89 -30.56
CA LYS A 218 11.32 16.79 -31.67
C LYS A 218 11.70 18.18 -31.16
N ILE A 219 12.99 18.42 -30.93
CA ILE A 219 13.52 19.69 -30.39
C ILE A 219 14.48 20.31 -31.40
N ASN A 220 14.21 21.55 -31.77
CA ASN A 220 15.11 22.31 -32.64
C ASN A 220 16.32 22.82 -31.81
N GLN A 221 17.50 22.26 -32.08
CA GLN A 221 18.74 22.61 -31.39
C GLN A 221 19.10 24.11 -31.52
N GLU A 222 18.67 24.79 -32.59
CA GLU A 222 18.88 26.23 -32.78
C GLU A 222 18.26 27.07 -31.65
N GLN A 223 17.16 26.59 -31.03
CA GLN A 223 16.50 27.28 -29.93
C GLN A 223 17.36 27.30 -28.64
N LEU A 224 18.35 26.41 -28.55
CA LEU A 224 19.20 26.24 -27.37
C LEU A 224 20.60 26.87 -27.52
N LYS A 225 20.87 27.55 -28.65
CA LYS A 225 22.18 28.18 -28.91
C LYS A 225 22.46 29.40 -28.03
N ASN A 226 21.41 30.16 -27.70
CA ASN A 226 21.57 31.45 -27.03
C ASN A 226 21.38 31.36 -25.51
N GLN A 227 20.65 30.35 -25.02
CA GLN A 227 20.40 30.15 -23.59
C GLN A 227 20.10 28.67 -23.29
N PRO A 228 20.41 28.18 -22.08
CA PRO A 228 19.95 26.88 -21.63
C PRO A 228 18.42 26.82 -21.63
N GLY A 229 17.85 25.72 -22.13
CA GLY A 229 16.42 25.47 -22.09
C GLY A 229 16.04 24.54 -20.94
N LYS A 230 14.92 24.80 -20.27
CA LYS A 230 14.36 23.92 -19.25
C LYS A 230 13.38 22.95 -19.91
N LEU A 231 13.75 21.68 -19.96
CA LEU A 231 12.90 20.59 -20.45
C LEU A 231 12.25 19.88 -19.27
N GLU A 232 10.92 19.83 -19.26
CA GLU A 232 10.13 19.04 -18.33
C GLU A 232 9.39 17.96 -19.12
N VAL A 233 9.49 16.71 -18.69
CA VAL A 233 8.76 15.59 -19.29
C VAL A 233 7.96 14.89 -18.21
N ALA A 234 6.64 14.99 -18.30
CA ALA A 234 5.73 14.18 -17.51
C ALA A 234 5.66 12.79 -18.14
N LEU A 235 6.08 11.77 -17.38
CA LEU A 235 6.12 10.38 -17.83
C LEU A 235 4.82 9.65 -17.51
N ASP A 236 4.14 10.09 -16.46
CA ASP A 236 2.84 9.63 -15.97
C ASP A 236 2.33 10.64 -14.92
N HIS A 237 1.21 10.33 -14.27
CA HIS A 237 0.60 11.15 -13.22
C HIS A 237 1.49 11.36 -11.97
N TYR A 238 2.50 10.52 -11.75
CA TYR A 238 3.30 10.48 -10.53
C TYR A 238 4.77 10.82 -10.77
N ALA A 239 5.23 10.96 -12.01
CA ALA A 239 6.62 11.20 -12.33
C ALA A 239 6.84 12.27 -13.41
N VAL A 240 7.65 13.26 -13.05
CA VAL A 240 8.14 14.31 -13.95
C VAL A 240 9.66 14.34 -13.88
N ILE A 241 10.32 14.28 -15.04
CA ILE A 241 11.76 14.54 -15.15
C ILE A 241 11.98 15.98 -15.59
N SER A 242 12.94 16.67 -14.96
CA SER A 242 13.35 18.03 -15.32
C SER A 242 14.82 18.05 -15.67
N LEU A 243 15.14 18.55 -16.87
CA LEU A 243 16.48 18.60 -17.44
C LEU A 243 16.80 20.03 -17.85
N THR A 244 18.05 20.45 -17.63
CA THR A 244 18.57 21.70 -18.22
C THR A 244 19.36 21.33 -19.46
N LEU A 245 18.85 21.70 -20.64
CA LEU A 245 19.51 21.46 -21.91
C LEU A 245 20.46 22.61 -22.22
N LYS A 246 21.68 22.27 -22.64
CA LYS A 246 22.67 23.23 -23.14
C LYS A 246 23.18 22.74 -24.48
N SER A 247 23.29 23.63 -25.46
CA SER A 247 24.03 23.30 -26.68
C SER A 247 25.52 23.30 -26.34
N HIS A 248 26.17 22.14 -26.42
CA HIS A 248 27.62 22.10 -26.51
C HIS A 248 28.01 22.30 -27.96
N SER A 249 28.54 23.48 -28.25
CA SER A 249 29.30 23.79 -29.47
C SER A 249 30.65 23.08 -29.44
#